data_AF-A0A4R1BGE4-F1
#
_entry.id   AF-A0A4R1BGE4-F1
#
_cell.length_a   1.000
_cell.length_b   1.000
_cell.length_c   1.000
_cell.angle_alpha   90.00
_cell.angle_beta   90.00
_cell.angle_gamma   90.00
#
_symmetry.space_group_name_H-M   'P 1'
#
loop_
_entity.id
_entity.type
_entity.pdbx_description
1 polymer ?
#
loop_
_entity_poly.entity_id
_entity_poly.type
_entity_poly.pdbx_seq_one_letter_code
_entity_poly.pdbx_strand_id
1 'polypeptide(L)'
;MAWFQKDIDYAKDSLASASESAIDRAGERLSVVVQEGVHAAGQELREVIAGASEVIDAKLDKISLELHNQRQFTKDDVQELVDYAADKLSTVLDDRIALMKREISDLVEDKTEYFKAEVDAFFIQRQQDLARERRRMVANIGLAFAASVAVGVVSLFFRSQQGGPLDPITIFRVVLAALTGGYGVYLFATLATRWLRLSEHRKDAVFLAMRYWGVLHPESVLWSFLLLVGMAVVSYLLFMPEVALAWLHHLLAYLRLD
;
A
#
# COMPACT_ATOMS: atom_id res chain seq x y z
N MET A 1 -94.18 -96.04 40.21
CA MET A 1 -92.83 -95.47 40.41
C MET A 1 -91.76 -96.13 39.52
N ALA A 2 -91.75 -97.45 39.33
CA ALA A 2 -90.71 -98.13 38.51
C ALA A 2 -90.70 -97.82 36.99
N TRP A 3 -91.83 -97.43 36.41
CA TRP A 3 -91.92 -97.12 34.97
C TRP A 3 -91.31 -95.74 34.62
N PHE A 4 -91.56 -94.73 35.44
CA PHE A 4 -91.03 -93.37 35.24
C PHE A 4 -89.50 -93.29 35.36
N GLN A 5 -88.91 -94.09 36.25
CA GLN A 5 -87.45 -94.15 36.40
C GLN A 5 -86.78 -94.74 35.16
N LYS A 6 -87.39 -95.78 34.58
CA LYS A 6 -86.87 -96.48 33.40
C LYS A 6 -86.97 -95.63 32.13
N ASP A 7 -88.04 -94.85 31.98
CA ASP A 7 -88.20 -93.95 30.84
C ASP A 7 -87.27 -92.72 30.93
N ILE A 8 -87.02 -92.20 32.15
CA ILE A 8 -86.06 -91.10 32.36
C ILE A 8 -84.62 -91.58 32.14
N ASP A 9 -84.25 -92.74 32.66
CA ASP A 9 -82.90 -93.29 32.46
C ASP A 9 -82.66 -93.67 30.99
N TYR A 10 -83.66 -94.26 30.31
CA TYR A 10 -83.60 -94.51 28.86
C TYR A 10 -83.51 -93.21 28.03
N ALA A 11 -84.27 -92.18 28.40
CA ALA A 11 -84.18 -90.88 27.74
C ALA A 11 -82.82 -90.22 27.99
N LYS A 12 -82.25 -90.35 29.19
CA LYS A 12 -80.95 -89.79 29.55
C LYS A 12 -79.80 -90.51 28.84
N ASP A 13 -79.83 -91.84 28.78
CA ASP A 13 -78.84 -92.64 28.05
C ASP A 13 -78.97 -92.45 26.54
N SER A 14 -80.19 -92.36 26.00
CA SER A 14 -80.42 -92.04 24.59
C SER A 14 -79.97 -90.62 24.24
N LEU A 15 -80.15 -89.65 25.15
CA LEU A 15 -79.69 -88.28 24.94
C LEU A 15 -78.17 -88.16 25.06
N ALA A 16 -77.56 -88.88 26.00
CA ALA A 16 -76.11 -88.95 26.16
C ALA A 16 -75.45 -89.60 24.93
N SER A 17 -75.98 -90.73 24.47
CA SER A 17 -75.54 -91.41 23.24
C SER A 17 -75.72 -90.52 21.99
N ALA A 18 -76.86 -89.84 21.87
CA ALA A 18 -77.11 -88.92 20.75
C ALA A 18 -76.18 -87.69 20.80
N SER A 19 -75.85 -87.19 21.99
CA SER A 19 -74.94 -86.05 22.18
C SER A 19 -73.50 -86.43 21.91
N GLU A 20 -73.04 -87.60 22.37
CA GLU A 20 -71.70 -88.13 22.09
C GLU A 20 -71.52 -88.38 20.58
N SER A 21 -72.50 -89.02 19.94
CA SER A 21 -72.55 -89.18 18.48
C SER A 21 -72.54 -87.85 17.73
N ALA A 22 -73.25 -86.84 18.21
CA ALA A 22 -73.29 -85.52 17.59
C ALA A 22 -71.98 -84.75 17.79
N ILE A 23 -71.35 -84.87 18.95
CA ILE A 23 -70.06 -84.23 19.27
C ILE A 23 -68.94 -84.87 18.45
N ASP A 24 -68.89 -86.20 18.33
CA ASP A 24 -67.88 -86.88 17.50
C ASP A 24 -68.04 -86.51 16.03
N ARG A 25 -69.27 -86.52 15.50
CA ARG A 25 -69.53 -86.05 14.13
C ARG A 25 -69.22 -84.57 13.93
N ALA A 26 -69.48 -83.73 14.93
CA ALA A 26 -69.14 -82.32 14.86
C ALA A 26 -67.62 -82.11 14.92
N GLY A 27 -66.91 -82.86 15.76
CA GLY A 27 -65.45 -82.85 15.88
C GLY A 27 -64.76 -83.32 14.61
N GLU A 28 -65.25 -84.40 13.99
CA GLU A 28 -64.74 -84.90 12.71
C GLU A 28 -64.97 -83.88 11.58
N ARG A 29 -66.17 -83.28 11.50
CA ARG A 29 -66.46 -82.23 10.51
C ARG A 29 -65.66 -80.95 10.74
N LEU A 30 -65.50 -80.51 11.99
CA LEU A 30 -64.67 -79.35 12.33
C LEU A 30 -63.21 -79.59 12.02
N SER A 31 -62.68 -80.78 12.31
CA SER A 31 -61.29 -81.14 11.99
C SER A 31 -61.04 -81.09 10.48
N VAL A 32 -61.97 -81.61 9.68
CA VAL A 32 -61.89 -81.53 8.20
C VAL A 32 -61.94 -80.09 7.73
N VAL A 33 -62.91 -79.29 8.20
CA VAL A 33 -63.06 -77.88 7.81
C VAL A 33 -61.84 -77.04 8.22
N VAL A 34 -61.26 -77.28 9.39
CA VAL A 34 -60.05 -76.58 9.85
C VAL A 34 -58.85 -77.00 9.03
N GLN A 35 -58.68 -78.29 8.75
CA GLN A 35 -57.55 -78.79 7.96
C GLN A 35 -57.61 -78.29 6.50
N GLU A 36 -58.80 -78.32 5.89
CA GLU A 36 -59.04 -77.76 4.56
C GLU A 36 -58.87 -76.23 4.55
N GLY A 37 -59.41 -75.53 5.56
CA GLY A 37 -59.29 -74.08 5.69
C GLY A 37 -57.85 -73.62 5.86
N VAL A 38 -57.04 -74.33 6.66
CA VAL A 38 -55.61 -74.04 6.84
C VAL A 38 -54.82 -74.34 5.57
N HIS A 39 -55.14 -75.41 4.84
CA HIS A 39 -54.49 -75.68 3.56
C HIS A 39 -54.85 -74.68 2.48
N ALA A 40 -56.13 -74.32 2.34
CA ALA A 40 -56.59 -73.32 1.39
C ALA A 40 -55.97 -71.94 1.69
N ALA A 41 -56.04 -71.49 2.95
CA ALA A 41 -55.43 -70.23 3.37
C ALA A 41 -53.90 -70.24 3.22
N GLY A 42 -53.25 -71.39 3.49
CA GLY A 42 -51.81 -71.55 3.30
C GLY A 42 -51.38 -71.52 1.82
N GLN A 43 -52.21 -72.04 0.91
CA GLN A 43 -51.99 -71.93 -0.53
C GLN A 43 -52.20 -70.50 -1.02
N GLU A 44 -53.30 -69.86 -0.63
CA GLU A 44 -53.61 -68.48 -1.02
C GLU A 44 -52.54 -67.49 -0.52
N LEU A 45 -52.05 -67.65 0.71
CA LEU A 45 -50.94 -66.86 1.24
C LEU A 45 -49.65 -67.06 0.46
N ARG A 46 -49.31 -68.29 0.07
CA ARG A 46 -48.12 -68.56 -0.76
C ARG A 46 -48.23 -67.92 -2.13
N GLU A 47 -49.41 -67.98 -2.73
CA GLU A 47 -49.69 -67.38 -4.04
C GLU A 47 -49.60 -65.86 -3.99
N VAL A 48 -50.18 -65.23 -2.95
CA VAL A 48 -50.09 -63.78 -2.74
C VAL A 48 -48.64 -63.34 -2.47
N ILE A 49 -47.87 -64.08 -1.67
CA ILE A 49 -46.46 -63.76 -1.39
C ILE A 49 -45.63 -63.90 -2.67
N ALA A 50 -45.83 -64.96 -3.45
CA ALA A 50 -45.13 -65.16 -4.71
C ALA A 50 -45.43 -64.02 -5.69
N GLY A 51 -46.71 -63.67 -5.86
CA GLY A 51 -47.12 -62.55 -6.71
C GLY A 51 -46.58 -61.20 -6.23
N ALA A 52 -46.59 -60.94 -4.91
CA ALA A 52 -46.02 -59.72 -4.36
C ALA A 52 -44.51 -59.63 -4.57
N SER A 53 -43.78 -60.74 -4.43
CA SER A 53 -42.34 -60.79 -4.67
C SER A 53 -41.99 -60.50 -6.14
N GLU A 54 -42.74 -61.06 -7.08
CA GLU A 54 -42.54 -60.82 -8.51
C GLU A 54 -42.82 -59.35 -8.89
N VAL A 55 -43.86 -58.75 -8.31
CA VAL A 55 -44.16 -57.33 -8.51
C VAL A 55 -43.09 -56.43 -7.88
N ILE A 56 -42.54 -56.80 -6.72
CA ILE A 56 -41.45 -56.05 -6.08
C ILE A 56 -40.20 -56.09 -6.93
N ASP A 57 -39.79 -57.26 -7.43
CA ASP A 57 -38.63 -57.40 -8.31
C ASP A 57 -38.79 -56.56 -9.59
N ALA A 58 -39.96 -56.65 -10.24
CA ALA A 58 -40.24 -55.85 -11.43
C ALA A 58 -40.16 -54.34 -11.16
N LYS A 59 -40.55 -53.88 -9.97
CA LYS A 59 -40.40 -52.47 -9.58
C LYS A 59 -38.96 -52.10 -9.23
N LEU A 60 -38.22 -52.98 -8.57
CA LEU A 60 -36.80 -52.76 -8.26
C LEU A 60 -35.97 -52.67 -9.54
N ASP A 61 -36.21 -53.53 -10.52
CA ASP A 61 -35.56 -53.46 -11.83
C ASP A 61 -35.87 -52.14 -12.54
N LYS A 62 -37.13 -51.71 -12.50
CA LYS A 62 -37.52 -50.42 -13.08
C LYS A 62 -36.85 -49.25 -12.37
N ILE A 63 -36.79 -49.26 -11.03
CA ILE A 63 -36.10 -48.22 -10.24
C ILE A 63 -34.60 -48.22 -10.54
N SER A 64 -33.99 -49.40 -10.66
CA SER A 64 -32.56 -49.55 -10.98
C SER A 64 -32.24 -49.00 -12.37
N LEU A 65 -33.09 -49.29 -13.36
CA LEU A 65 -32.98 -48.75 -14.72
C LEU A 65 -33.15 -47.22 -14.73
N GLU A 66 -34.13 -46.71 -14.00
CA GLU A 66 -34.38 -45.27 -13.90
C GLU A 66 -33.22 -44.55 -13.19
N LEU A 67 -32.68 -45.12 -12.10
CA LEU A 67 -31.49 -44.62 -11.40
C LEU A 67 -30.22 -44.67 -12.26
N HIS A 68 -30.13 -45.60 -13.21
CA HIS A 68 -29.04 -45.68 -14.16
C HIS A 68 -29.18 -44.59 -15.24
N ASN A 69 -30.37 -44.41 -15.79
CA ASN A 69 -30.67 -43.36 -16.78
C ASN A 69 -30.53 -41.95 -16.20
N GLN A 70 -30.98 -41.71 -14.97
CA GLN A 70 -30.80 -40.41 -14.30
C GLN A 70 -29.33 -40.10 -14.01
N ARG A 71 -28.47 -41.10 -13.81
CA ARG A 71 -27.03 -40.89 -13.66
C ARG A 71 -26.33 -40.54 -14.99
N GLN A 72 -26.92 -40.78 -16.15
CA GLN A 72 -26.38 -40.24 -17.40
C GLN A 72 -26.56 -38.72 -17.52
N PHE A 73 -27.53 -38.13 -16.81
CA PHE A 73 -27.69 -36.68 -16.67
C PHE A 73 -26.59 -35.97 -15.83
N THR A 74 -25.48 -36.65 -15.49
CA THR A 74 -24.56 -36.16 -14.43
C THR A 74 -23.14 -35.81 -14.86
N LYS A 75 -22.76 -36.01 -16.13
CA LYS A 75 -21.40 -35.65 -16.57
C LYS A 75 -21.34 -34.96 -17.93
N ASP A 76 -21.96 -35.53 -18.95
CA ASP A 76 -21.85 -34.99 -20.32
C ASP A 76 -22.64 -33.68 -20.43
N ASP A 77 -23.84 -33.61 -19.85
CA ASP A 77 -24.62 -32.37 -19.75
C ASP A 77 -23.90 -31.29 -18.92
N VAL A 78 -23.18 -31.69 -17.85
CA VAL A 78 -22.37 -30.77 -17.03
C VAL A 78 -21.17 -30.27 -17.83
N GLN A 79 -20.54 -31.13 -18.62
CA GLN A 79 -19.44 -30.76 -19.50
C GLN A 79 -19.90 -29.76 -20.57
N GLU A 80 -21.05 -29.98 -21.19
CA GLU A 80 -21.61 -29.06 -22.20
C GLU A 80 -21.93 -27.68 -21.58
N LEU A 81 -22.49 -27.64 -20.37
CA LEU A 81 -22.72 -26.39 -19.65
C LEU A 81 -21.42 -25.66 -19.28
N VAL A 82 -20.39 -26.40 -18.87
CA VAL A 82 -19.07 -25.83 -18.55
C VAL A 82 -18.39 -25.30 -19.81
N ASP A 83 -18.44 -26.04 -20.93
CA ASP A 83 -17.86 -25.62 -22.20
C ASP A 83 -18.58 -24.37 -22.74
N TYR A 84 -19.91 -24.32 -22.65
CA TYR A 84 -20.68 -23.12 -22.99
C TYR A 84 -20.33 -21.94 -22.10
N ALA A 85 -20.23 -22.15 -20.78
CA ALA A 85 -19.83 -21.12 -19.85
C ALA A 85 -18.41 -20.63 -20.13
N ALA A 86 -17.47 -21.54 -20.43
CA ALA A 86 -16.09 -21.22 -20.73
C ALA A 86 -15.96 -20.39 -22.01
N ASP A 87 -16.68 -20.73 -23.08
CA ASP A 87 -16.70 -19.97 -24.33
C ASP A 87 -17.25 -18.54 -24.11
N LYS A 88 -18.36 -18.42 -23.38
CA LYS A 88 -18.92 -17.11 -23.02
C LYS A 88 -18.00 -16.29 -22.13
N LEU A 89 -17.38 -16.92 -21.12
CA LEU A 89 -16.46 -16.23 -20.23
C LEU A 89 -15.20 -15.77 -20.98
N SER A 90 -14.67 -16.61 -21.87
CA SER A 90 -13.50 -16.27 -22.69
C SER A 90 -13.78 -15.05 -23.55
N THR A 91 -14.94 -15.01 -24.22
CA THR A 91 -15.33 -13.88 -25.07
C THR A 91 -15.46 -12.58 -24.26
N VAL A 92 -16.14 -12.63 -23.11
CA VAL A 92 -16.31 -11.47 -22.23
C VAL A 92 -14.97 -11.01 -21.62
N LEU A 93 -14.08 -11.96 -21.29
CA LEU A 93 -12.77 -11.66 -20.74
C LEU A 93 -11.91 -10.94 -21.78
N ASP A 94 -11.88 -11.43 -23.03
CA ASP A 94 -11.12 -10.83 -24.13
C ASP A 94 -11.61 -9.40 -24.43
N ASP A 95 -12.92 -9.19 -24.49
CA ASP A 95 -13.50 -7.85 -24.68
C ASP A 95 -13.09 -6.89 -23.54
N ARG A 96 -13.13 -7.38 -22.30
CA ARG A 96 -12.76 -6.58 -21.13
C ARG A 96 -11.26 -6.29 -21.07
N ILE A 97 -10.41 -7.24 -21.46
CA ILE A 97 -8.97 -7.04 -21.58
C ILE A 97 -8.66 -6.01 -22.67
N ALA A 98 -9.34 -6.09 -23.82
CA ALA A 98 -9.15 -5.15 -24.92
C ALA A 98 -9.60 -3.72 -24.56
N LEU A 99 -10.66 -3.58 -23.77
CA LEU A 99 -11.09 -2.29 -23.23
C LEU A 99 -10.11 -1.75 -22.19
N MET A 100 -9.72 -2.57 -21.22
CA MET A 100 -8.76 -2.20 -20.18
C MET A 100 -7.41 -1.79 -20.78
N LYS A 101 -6.93 -2.48 -21.82
CA LYS A 101 -5.69 -2.11 -22.51
C LYS A 101 -5.78 -0.72 -23.16
N ARG A 102 -6.94 -0.35 -23.71
CA ARG A 102 -7.18 0.98 -24.26
C ARG A 102 -7.18 2.03 -23.16
N GLU A 103 -7.95 1.82 -22.10
CA GLU A 103 -8.00 2.76 -20.95
C GLU A 103 -6.63 2.96 -20.30
N ILE A 104 -5.82 1.90 -20.16
CA ILE A 104 -4.46 2.01 -19.64
C ILE A 104 -3.58 2.82 -20.58
N SER A 105 -3.65 2.59 -21.89
CA SER A 105 -2.88 3.37 -22.87
C SER A 105 -3.25 4.85 -22.83
N ASP A 106 -4.54 5.16 -22.82
CA ASP A 106 -5.04 6.54 -22.77
C ASP A 106 -4.59 7.21 -21.46
N LEU A 107 -4.69 6.50 -20.34
CA LEU A 107 -4.20 7.00 -19.05
C LEU A 107 -2.69 7.24 -19.06
N VAL A 108 -1.91 6.35 -19.67
CA VAL A 108 -0.46 6.53 -19.79
C VAL A 108 -0.15 7.75 -20.66
N GLU A 109 -0.84 7.92 -21.79
CA GLU A 109 -0.68 9.08 -22.66
C GLU A 109 -0.97 10.38 -21.90
N ASP A 110 -2.13 10.48 -21.25
CA ASP A 110 -2.53 11.64 -20.44
C ASP A 110 -1.50 11.97 -19.35
N LYS A 111 -1.01 10.95 -18.64
CA LYS A 111 -0.02 11.14 -17.57
C LYS A 111 1.35 11.53 -18.11
N THR A 112 1.75 11.00 -19.26
CA THR A 112 3.01 11.38 -19.90
C THR A 112 2.97 12.80 -20.45
N GLU A 113 1.84 13.22 -21.03
CA GLU A 113 1.66 14.58 -21.52
C GLU A 113 1.65 15.58 -20.35
N TYR A 114 0.90 15.28 -19.29
CA TYR A 114 0.92 16.07 -18.07
C TYR A 114 2.33 16.19 -17.49
N PHE A 115 3.04 15.07 -17.38
CA PHE A 115 4.41 15.06 -16.85
C PHE A 115 5.35 15.88 -17.72
N LYS A 116 5.24 15.78 -19.05
CA LYS A 116 6.02 16.59 -19.99
C LYS A 116 5.75 18.08 -19.79
N ALA A 117 4.49 18.48 -19.67
CA ALA A 117 4.11 19.87 -19.43
C ALA A 117 4.69 20.41 -18.12
N GLU A 118 4.64 19.62 -17.04
CA GLU A 118 5.19 19.99 -15.73
C GLU A 118 6.73 20.09 -15.77
N VAL A 119 7.39 19.15 -16.43
CA VAL A 119 8.85 19.16 -16.61
C VAL A 119 9.30 20.36 -17.43
N ASP A 120 8.61 20.65 -18.54
CA ASP A 120 8.90 21.82 -19.37
C ASP A 120 8.70 23.12 -18.56
N ALA A 121 7.61 23.21 -17.78
CA ALA A 121 7.36 24.34 -16.89
C ALA A 121 8.46 24.50 -15.84
N PHE A 122 8.91 23.40 -15.22
CA PHE A 122 10.02 23.40 -14.28
C PHE A 122 11.32 23.90 -14.92
N PHE A 123 11.66 23.42 -16.13
CA PHE A 123 12.86 23.89 -16.83
C PHE A 123 12.78 25.37 -17.22
N ILE A 124 11.61 25.85 -17.68
CA ILE A 124 11.39 27.27 -17.98
C ILE A 124 11.57 28.12 -16.71
N GLN A 125 10.93 27.75 -15.60
CA GLN A 125 11.07 28.45 -14.34
C GLN A 125 12.52 28.42 -13.85
N ARG A 126 13.20 27.28 -13.94
CA ARG A 126 14.60 27.13 -13.54
C ARG A 126 15.52 28.01 -14.37
N GLN A 127 15.33 28.09 -15.69
CA GLN A 127 16.11 29.00 -16.55
C GLN A 127 15.85 30.47 -16.22
N GLN A 128 14.60 30.85 -15.94
CA GLN A 128 14.26 32.21 -15.52
C GLN A 128 14.85 32.56 -14.15
N ASP A 129 14.90 31.61 -13.22
CA ASP A 129 15.54 31.76 -11.93
C ASP A 129 17.05 31.90 -12.09
N LEU A 130 17.71 31.06 -12.90
CA LEU A 130 19.13 31.17 -13.21
C LEU A 130 19.48 32.52 -13.87
N ALA A 131 18.63 33.02 -14.77
CA ALA A 131 18.83 34.33 -15.39
C ALA A 131 18.71 35.48 -14.37
N ARG A 132 17.74 35.38 -13.44
CA ARG A 132 17.59 36.34 -12.33
C ARG A 132 18.75 36.27 -11.35
N GLU A 133 19.23 35.08 -11.02
CA GLU A 133 20.41 34.86 -10.17
C GLU A 133 21.67 35.44 -10.80
N ARG A 134 21.93 35.16 -12.09
CA ARG A 134 23.08 35.75 -12.81
C ARG A 134 23.05 37.29 -12.79
N ARG A 135 21.89 37.90 -13.05
CA ARG A 135 21.76 39.37 -12.99
C ARG A 135 22.05 39.92 -11.59
N ARG A 136 21.54 39.27 -10.54
CA ARG A 136 21.82 39.66 -9.15
C ARG A 136 23.30 39.49 -8.81
N MET A 137 23.91 38.38 -9.23
CA MET A 137 25.34 38.12 -9.04
C MET A 137 26.20 39.18 -9.71
N VAL A 138 25.90 39.54 -10.97
CA VAL A 138 26.61 40.60 -11.69
C VAL A 138 26.47 41.96 -11.00
N ALA A 139 25.26 42.32 -10.56
CA ALA A 139 25.03 43.58 -9.83
C ALA A 139 25.80 43.62 -8.50
N ASN A 140 25.80 42.50 -7.77
CA ASN A 140 26.51 42.32 -6.52
C ASN A 140 28.03 42.48 -6.67
N ILE A 141 28.61 41.82 -7.69
CA ILE A 141 30.02 41.96 -8.04
C ILE A 141 30.35 43.41 -8.43
N GLY A 142 29.49 44.04 -9.23
CA GLY A 142 29.65 45.45 -9.62
C GLY A 142 29.67 46.39 -8.42
N LEU A 143 28.80 46.18 -7.43
CA LEU A 143 28.76 46.98 -6.20
C LEU A 143 30.02 46.76 -5.35
N ALA A 144 30.45 45.52 -5.17
CA ALA A 144 31.69 45.19 -4.44
C ALA A 144 32.92 45.85 -5.09
N PHE A 145 33.01 45.79 -6.43
CA PHE A 145 34.07 46.41 -7.20
C PHE A 145 34.07 47.94 -7.04
N ALA A 146 32.90 48.58 -7.21
CA ALA A 146 32.76 50.03 -7.05
C ALA A 146 33.14 50.49 -5.63
N ALA A 147 32.71 49.76 -4.60
CA ALA A 147 33.07 50.04 -3.21
C ALA A 147 34.58 49.88 -2.96
N SER A 148 35.20 48.82 -3.49
CA SER A 148 36.64 48.61 -3.38
C SER A 148 37.42 49.74 -4.06
N VAL A 149 37.02 50.15 -5.27
CA VAL A 149 37.67 51.27 -5.97
C VAL A 149 37.52 52.56 -5.17
N ALA A 150 36.32 52.85 -4.63
CA ALA A 150 36.09 54.04 -3.81
C ALA A 150 36.99 54.06 -2.56
N VAL A 151 37.10 52.94 -1.84
CA VAL A 151 37.99 52.83 -0.66
C VAL A 151 39.45 53.00 -1.05
N GLY A 152 39.88 52.41 -2.17
CA GLY A 152 41.23 52.60 -2.71
C GLY A 152 41.54 54.06 -3.05
N VAL A 153 40.62 54.75 -3.71
CA VAL A 153 40.77 56.18 -4.06
C VAL A 153 40.82 57.04 -2.81
N VAL A 154 39.91 56.84 -1.86
CA VAL A 154 39.86 57.60 -0.61
C VAL A 154 41.13 57.39 0.22
N SER A 155 41.61 56.16 0.33
CA SER A 155 42.83 55.86 1.10
C SER A 155 44.10 56.43 0.48
N LEU A 156 44.22 56.45 -0.86
CA LEU A 156 45.30 57.13 -1.55
C LEU A 156 45.23 58.66 -1.38
N PHE A 157 44.03 59.23 -1.45
CA PHE A 157 43.79 60.68 -1.27
C PHE A 157 44.11 61.15 0.15
N PHE A 158 43.70 60.41 1.17
CA PHE A 158 44.06 60.75 2.55
C PHE A 158 45.57 60.66 2.79
N ARG A 159 46.24 59.71 2.12
CA ARG A 159 47.68 59.51 2.31
C ARG A 159 48.53 60.52 1.53
N SER A 160 48.09 60.95 0.36
CA SER A 160 48.77 62.04 -0.38
C SER A 160 48.75 63.35 0.42
N GLN A 161 47.67 63.63 1.16
CA GLN A 161 47.60 64.80 2.05
C GLN A 161 48.50 64.69 3.29
N GLN A 162 48.83 63.48 3.74
CA GLN A 162 49.73 63.26 4.89
C GLN A 162 51.22 63.23 4.50
N GLY A 163 51.56 63.38 3.22
CA GLY A 163 52.94 63.48 2.74
C GLY A 163 53.77 62.19 2.86
N GLY A 164 53.14 61.04 3.05
CA GLY A 164 53.85 59.76 3.25
C GLY A 164 54.36 59.15 1.93
N PRO A 165 55.56 58.55 1.90
CA PRO A 165 56.09 57.87 0.71
C PRO A 165 55.22 56.67 0.29
N LEU A 166 55.08 56.48 -1.03
CA LEU A 166 54.34 55.38 -1.64
C LEU A 166 55.25 54.17 -1.89
N ASP A 167 55.56 53.45 -0.82
CA ASP A 167 56.31 52.19 -0.95
C ASP A 167 55.43 51.06 -1.51
N PRO A 168 56.00 50.05 -2.19
CA PRO A 168 55.25 48.89 -2.68
C PRO A 168 54.40 48.19 -1.60
N ILE A 169 54.93 48.08 -0.37
CA ILE A 169 54.20 47.51 0.78
C ILE A 169 52.99 48.35 1.20
N THR A 170 53.10 49.66 1.03
CA THR A 170 52.05 50.63 1.33
C THR A 170 50.90 50.52 0.34
N ILE A 171 51.23 50.39 -0.95
CA ILE A 171 50.26 50.16 -2.02
C ILE A 171 49.52 48.84 -1.76
N PHE A 172 50.25 47.79 -1.38
CA PHE A 172 49.67 46.50 -1.04
C PHE A 172 48.67 46.59 0.12
N ARG A 173 49.02 47.28 1.22
CA ARG A 173 48.11 47.51 2.36
C ARG A 173 46.83 48.24 1.96
N VAL A 174 46.96 49.26 1.11
CA VAL A 174 45.84 50.03 0.59
C VAL A 174 44.92 49.17 -0.27
N VAL A 175 45.47 48.38 -1.19
CA VAL A 175 44.68 47.45 -2.03
C VAL A 175 43.99 46.40 -1.18
N LEU A 176 44.67 45.84 -0.17
CA LEU A 176 44.08 44.83 0.71
C LEU A 176 42.97 45.42 1.59
N ALA A 177 43.16 46.63 2.13
CA ALA A 177 42.11 47.34 2.86
C ALA A 177 40.91 47.69 1.96
N ALA A 178 41.16 48.08 0.71
CA ALA A 178 40.13 48.35 -0.28
C ALA A 178 39.31 47.11 -0.63
N LEU A 179 39.97 45.96 -0.85
CA LEU A 179 39.29 44.69 -1.11
C LEU A 179 38.48 44.22 0.10
N THR A 180 39.05 44.31 1.30
CA THR A 180 38.37 43.93 2.55
C THR A 180 37.16 44.83 2.80
N GLY A 181 37.32 46.14 2.64
CA GLY A 181 36.24 47.12 2.79
C GLY A 181 35.14 46.95 1.74
N GLY A 182 35.52 46.77 0.47
CA GLY A 182 34.58 46.54 -0.63
C GLY A 182 33.75 45.27 -0.43
N TYR A 183 34.39 44.18 0.00
CA TYR A 183 33.71 42.93 0.34
C TYR A 183 32.79 43.08 1.56
N GLY A 184 33.20 43.86 2.58
CA GLY A 184 32.39 44.17 3.74
C GLY A 184 31.12 44.96 3.39
N VAL A 185 31.24 46.01 2.58
CA VAL A 185 30.09 46.78 2.08
C VAL A 185 29.15 45.90 1.27
N TYR A 186 29.69 45.04 0.41
CA TYR A 186 28.91 44.05 -0.33
C TYR A 186 28.11 43.12 0.57
N LEU A 187 28.74 42.52 1.59
CA LEU A 187 28.05 41.65 2.54
C LEU A 187 26.96 42.40 3.29
N PHE A 188 27.26 43.62 3.77
CA PHE A 188 26.28 44.43 4.48
C PHE A 188 25.07 44.79 3.60
N ALA A 189 25.29 45.23 2.36
CA ALA A 189 24.23 45.53 1.42
C ALA A 189 23.39 44.29 1.08
N THR A 190 24.03 43.13 0.93
CA THR A 190 23.35 41.86 0.67
C THR A 190 22.51 41.42 1.86
N LEU A 191 23.02 41.57 3.08
CA LEU A 191 22.31 41.24 4.31
C LEU A 191 21.12 42.19 4.53
N ALA A 192 21.33 43.49 4.34
CA ALA A 192 20.30 44.52 4.47
C ALA A 192 19.17 44.34 3.43
N THR A 193 19.50 44.09 2.17
CA THR A 193 18.49 43.84 1.12
C THR A 193 17.73 42.54 1.37
N ARG A 194 18.40 41.49 1.87
CA ARG A 194 17.75 40.24 2.29
C ARG A 194 16.80 40.48 3.45
N TRP A 195 17.22 41.25 4.45
CA TRP A 195 16.43 41.63 5.63
C TRP A 195 15.18 42.46 5.26
N LEU A 196 15.32 43.42 4.35
CA LEU A 196 14.21 44.26 3.90
C LEU A 196 13.17 43.49 3.06
N ARG A 197 13.59 42.43 2.36
CA ARG A 197 12.69 41.58 1.56
C ARG A 197 11.98 40.49 2.38
N LEU A 198 12.31 40.35 3.65
CA LEU A 198 11.72 39.37 4.55
C LEU A 198 10.39 39.91 5.09
N SER A 199 9.28 39.22 4.77
CA SER A 199 7.99 39.47 5.41
C SER A 199 8.10 39.26 6.92
N GLU A 200 7.30 39.99 7.69
CA GLU A 200 7.42 40.07 9.15
C GLU A 200 7.42 38.68 9.82
N HIS A 201 6.65 37.72 9.31
CA HIS A 201 6.56 36.35 9.83
C HIS A 201 7.71 35.43 9.43
N ARG A 202 8.48 35.77 8.37
CA ARG A 202 9.66 34.98 7.96
C ARG A 202 10.93 35.43 8.70
N LYS A 203 10.94 36.57 9.38
CA LYS A 203 12.07 37.03 10.20
C LYS A 203 12.36 36.07 11.35
N ASP A 204 11.32 35.49 11.96
CA ASP A 204 11.44 34.48 13.02
C ASP A 204 11.91 33.11 12.50
N ALA A 205 11.41 32.69 11.33
CA ALA A 205 11.84 31.44 10.69
C ALA A 205 13.31 31.50 10.19
N VAL A 206 13.76 32.68 9.74
CA VAL A 206 15.16 32.90 9.33
C VAL A 206 16.11 32.88 10.52
N PHE A 207 15.67 33.31 11.71
CA PHE A 207 16.44 33.18 12.94
C PHE A 207 16.62 31.71 13.34
N LEU A 208 15.57 30.90 13.21
CA LEU A 208 15.62 29.45 13.44
C LEU A 208 16.50 28.73 12.41
N ALA A 209 16.37 29.06 11.12
CA ALA A 209 17.12 28.44 10.03
C ALA A 209 18.62 28.82 10.06
N MET A 210 18.97 30.06 10.44
CA MET A 210 20.37 30.46 10.65
C MET A 210 21.04 29.68 11.78
N ARG A 211 20.30 29.36 12.84
CA ARG A 211 20.83 28.63 14.00
C ARG A 211 21.04 27.13 13.75
N TYR A 212 20.25 26.51 12.86
CA TYR A 212 20.27 25.05 12.67
C TYR A 212 20.84 24.57 11.32
N TRP A 213 20.75 25.35 10.24
CA TRP A 213 21.06 24.84 8.88
C TRP A 213 22.18 25.62 8.16
N GLY A 214 22.55 26.80 8.67
CA GLY A 214 23.52 27.69 8.02
C GLY A 214 24.97 27.20 8.03
N VAL A 215 25.32 26.16 8.79
CA VAL A 215 26.71 25.71 8.97
C VAL A 215 27.17 24.73 7.86
N LEU A 216 26.25 24.07 7.16
CA LEU A 216 26.56 22.97 6.23
C LEU A 216 26.54 23.31 4.73
N HIS A 217 26.25 24.56 4.36
CA HIS A 217 26.29 24.98 2.95
C HIS A 217 27.53 25.86 2.64
N PRO A 218 28.27 25.56 1.56
CA PRO A 218 29.46 26.32 1.17
C PRO A 218 29.16 27.78 0.78
N GLU A 219 27.89 28.12 0.49
CA GLU A 219 27.42 29.49 0.26
C GLU A 219 26.86 30.18 1.52
N SER A 220 27.18 29.68 2.71
CA SER A 220 26.68 30.26 3.96
C SER A 220 27.23 31.67 4.22
N VAL A 221 26.36 32.53 4.78
CA VAL A 221 26.73 33.88 5.26
C VAL A 221 27.82 33.79 6.33
N LEU A 222 27.84 32.71 7.10
CA LEU A 222 28.85 32.43 8.13
C LEU A 222 30.25 32.31 7.52
N TRP A 223 30.42 31.53 6.44
CA TRP A 223 31.73 31.37 5.79
C TRP A 223 32.24 32.69 5.19
N SER A 224 31.33 33.47 4.60
CA SER A 224 31.63 34.80 4.08
C SER A 224 32.04 35.78 5.19
N PHE A 225 31.37 35.72 6.35
CA PHE A 225 31.72 36.51 7.53
C PHE A 225 33.08 36.11 8.11
N LEU A 226 33.36 34.80 8.22
CA LEU A 226 34.66 34.31 8.66
C LEU A 226 35.79 34.76 7.71
N LEU A 227 35.55 34.73 6.40
CA LEU A 227 36.50 35.24 5.41
C LEU A 227 36.75 36.73 5.60
N LEU A 228 35.69 37.53 5.79
CA LEU A 228 35.81 38.96 6.07
C LEU A 228 36.64 39.21 7.34
N VAL A 229 36.37 38.47 8.42
CA VAL A 229 37.12 38.56 9.68
C VAL A 229 38.59 38.19 9.44
N GLY A 230 38.88 37.11 8.71
CA GLY A 230 40.24 36.72 8.35
C GLY A 230 40.97 37.81 7.55
N MET A 231 40.33 38.37 6.53
CA MET A 231 40.86 39.50 5.74
C MET A 231 41.12 40.74 6.61
N ALA A 232 40.21 41.05 7.54
CA ALA A 232 40.35 42.17 8.46
C ALA A 232 41.52 41.96 9.44
N VAL A 233 41.69 40.74 9.97
CA VAL A 233 42.82 40.38 10.84
C VAL A 233 44.15 40.50 10.08
N VAL A 234 44.23 39.97 8.86
CA VAL A 234 45.42 40.10 8.01
C VAL A 234 45.72 41.57 7.70
N SER A 235 44.68 42.35 7.36
CA SER A 235 44.82 43.80 7.13
C SER A 235 45.35 44.52 8.37
N TYR A 236 44.78 44.23 9.54
CA TYR A 236 45.18 44.81 10.82
C TYR A 236 46.64 44.46 11.18
N LEU A 237 47.03 43.20 11.06
CA LEU A 237 48.40 42.74 11.30
C LEU A 237 49.40 43.41 10.35
N LEU A 238 49.03 43.62 9.09
CA LEU A 238 49.87 44.32 8.14
C LEU A 238 50.02 45.81 8.49
N PHE A 239 48.97 46.47 8.94
CA PHE A 239 49.03 47.88 9.36
C PHE A 239 49.79 48.09 10.68
N MET A 240 49.81 47.09 11.56
CA MET A 240 50.48 47.11 12.88
C MET A 240 51.57 46.02 12.97
N PRO A 241 52.72 46.19 12.30
CA PRO A 241 53.76 45.15 12.20
C PRO A 241 54.38 44.78 13.56
N GLU A 242 54.45 45.72 14.50
CA GLU A 242 54.92 45.51 15.88
C GLU A 242 54.11 44.42 16.60
N VAL A 243 52.79 44.43 16.41
CA VAL A 243 51.88 43.45 17.00
C VAL A 243 52.09 42.09 16.33
N ALA A 244 52.19 42.04 15.01
CA ALA A 244 52.43 40.78 14.29
C ALA A 244 53.73 40.08 14.73
N LEU A 245 54.81 40.86 14.94
CA LEU A 245 56.08 40.36 15.45
C LEU A 245 55.97 39.81 16.88
N ALA A 246 55.24 40.49 17.76
CA ALA A 246 55.01 40.02 19.14
C ALA A 246 54.23 38.69 19.18
N TRP A 247 53.21 38.55 18.33
CA TRP A 247 52.45 37.30 18.19
C TRP A 247 53.31 36.17 17.60
N LEU A 248 54.11 36.45 16.57
CA LEU A 248 55.03 35.47 15.98
C LEU A 248 56.07 34.99 17.01
N HIS A 249 56.58 35.89 17.85
CA HIS A 249 57.51 35.56 18.92
C HIS A 249 56.87 34.69 20.00
N HIS A 250 55.60 34.95 20.37
CA HIS A 250 54.84 34.08 21.27
C HIS A 250 54.54 32.70 20.68
N LEU A 251 54.22 32.63 19.39
CA LEU A 251 53.90 31.39 18.69
C LEU A 251 55.15 30.52 18.48
N LEU A 252 56.28 31.12 18.16
CA LEU A 252 57.59 30.45 18.10
C LEU A 252 58.05 29.98 19.49
N ALA A 253 57.77 30.73 20.55
CA ALA A 253 58.03 30.30 21.93
C ALA A 253 57.15 29.11 22.34
N TYR A 254 55.91 29.05 21.86
CA TYR A 254 55.00 27.92 22.08
C TYR A 254 55.38 26.67 21.27
N LEU A 255 55.97 26.84 20.09
CA LEU A 255 56.51 25.76 19.24
C LEU A 255 57.92 25.29 19.63
N ARG A 256 58.62 26.02 20.52
CA ARG A 256 59.96 25.68 21.06
C ARG A 256 59.93 25.00 22.44
N LEU A 257 58.78 24.51 22.85
CA LEU A 257 58.57 23.56 23.94
C LEU A 257 57.85 22.39 23.28
N ASP A 258 58.50 21.32 22.78
CA ASP A 258 59.59 20.52 23.37
C ASP A 258 60.98 20.66 22.72
#